data_AF-A0A2T7LM01-F1
#
_entry.id   AF-A0A2T7LM01-F1
#
_cell.length_a   1.000
_cell.length_b   1.000
_cell.length_c   1.000
_cell.angle_alpha   90.00
_cell.angle_beta   90.00
_cell.angle_gamma   90.00
#
_symmetry.space_group_name_H-M   'P 1'
#
loop_
_entity.id
_entity.type
_entity.pdbx_description
1 polymer ?
#
loop_
_entity_poly.entity_id
_entity_poly.type
_entity_poly.pdbx_seq_one_letter_code
_entity_poly.pdbx_strand_id
1 'polypeptide(L)'
;MTTTATQGSRGGPESQAPRGHASPGAALAVLPHVLRTALAWTDAHRGEFALPDDVLDPRTQVNATLKPLGELAQLCSTVRAATAPGTPEHEVAGDLVTYAWDEVAQGALLLELLRAEPFAAYPYEIYAAFAGYGLRHEGFEALARPLTATRAWAHTEQHANRQLGLINSERRVGVLTHTDAGGVLSRTWLGGLSEPWTFEGPSGYALTHTVFHLTDWGRMPDRVPEKTDAYLRTWLPAWADGCLESGQWDLTGELLAVGASLPGPPPLELLDAVWPVLADVQHATGCVPETGVPVHEDAPTGVRGHEDAPDPYPFIDCYHSTLVTAFAAALSLRSLRSSRSLTDGSGPSRERHTP
;
A
#
# COMPACT_ATOMS: atom_id res chain seq x y z
N MET A 1 -57.98 28.60 -16.97
CA MET A 1 -57.27 27.33 -17.29
C MET A 1 -56.66 26.82 -16.02
N THR A 2 -57.23 25.72 -15.56
CA THR A 2 -57.00 25.03 -14.28
C THR A 2 -56.07 23.86 -14.56
N THR A 3 -54.99 23.70 -13.79
CA THR A 3 -54.31 22.40 -13.54
C THR A 3 -53.23 22.61 -12.47
N THR A 4 -53.51 22.27 -11.22
CA THR A 4 -53.15 21.03 -10.48
C THR A 4 -51.69 20.97 -10.01
N ALA A 5 -51.52 21.27 -8.72
CA ALA A 5 -50.37 20.91 -7.91
C ALA A 5 -50.43 19.41 -7.57
N THR A 6 -49.34 18.68 -7.79
CA THR A 6 -49.21 17.28 -7.40
C THR A 6 -48.37 17.21 -6.12
N GLN A 7 -49.00 16.73 -5.05
CA GLN A 7 -48.34 16.34 -3.81
C GLN A 7 -47.48 15.10 -4.06
N GLY A 8 -46.18 15.22 -3.82
CA GLY A 8 -45.23 14.10 -3.77
C GLY A 8 -44.93 13.74 -2.32
N SER A 9 -45.15 12.47 -2.00
CA SER A 9 -45.02 11.78 -0.72
C SER A 9 -43.76 12.14 0.09
N ARG A 10 -43.95 12.44 1.38
CA ARG A 10 -42.89 12.46 2.40
C ARG A 10 -42.44 11.02 2.65
N GLY A 11 -41.30 10.63 2.08
CA GLY A 11 -40.53 9.48 2.56
C GLY A 11 -40.07 9.76 3.99
N GLY A 12 -40.48 8.89 4.93
CA GLY A 12 -39.99 8.93 6.30
C GLY A 12 -38.49 8.60 6.37
N PRO A 13 -37.79 9.01 7.45
CA PRO A 13 -36.40 8.65 7.63
C PRO A 13 -36.30 7.14 7.80
N GLU A 14 -35.56 6.48 6.89
CA GLU A 14 -35.12 5.11 7.08
C GLU A 14 -34.35 5.03 8.39
N SER A 15 -34.83 4.14 9.25
CA SER A 15 -34.23 3.78 10.51
C SER A 15 -32.83 3.21 10.25
N GLN A 16 -31.78 4.02 10.40
CA GLN A 16 -30.41 3.54 10.55
C GLN A 16 -30.38 2.56 11.73
N ALA A 17 -30.19 1.28 11.43
CA ALA A 17 -29.91 0.29 12.44
C ALA A 17 -28.64 0.70 13.22
N PRO A 18 -28.59 0.51 14.54
CA PRO A 18 -27.39 0.79 15.30
C PRO A 18 -26.24 -0.06 14.75
N ARG A 19 -25.15 0.59 14.31
CA ARG A 19 -23.90 -0.08 13.90
C ARG A 19 -23.50 -1.00 15.05
N GLY A 20 -23.62 -2.31 14.84
CA GLY A 20 -23.24 -3.31 15.83
C GLY A 20 -21.77 -3.12 16.17
N HIS A 21 -21.43 -3.12 17.46
CA HIS A 21 -20.03 -3.09 17.87
C HIS A 21 -19.30 -4.27 17.22
N ALA A 22 -18.23 -3.98 16.49
CA ALA A 22 -17.36 -4.99 15.92
C ALA A 22 -16.92 -5.98 17.01
N SER A 23 -16.94 -7.27 16.69
CA SER A 23 -16.54 -8.30 17.65
C SER A 23 -15.03 -8.25 17.84
N PRO A 24 -14.51 -8.17 19.08
CA PRO A 24 -13.08 -8.18 19.33
C PRO A 24 -12.39 -9.38 18.66
N GLY A 25 -11.34 -9.12 17.89
CA GLY A 25 -10.57 -10.13 17.15
C GLY A 25 -11.14 -10.52 15.78
N ALA A 26 -12.17 -9.83 15.27
CA ALA A 26 -12.72 -10.05 13.93
C ALA A 26 -11.66 -9.87 12.83
N ALA A 27 -10.75 -8.90 12.96
CA ALA A 27 -9.69 -8.69 11.98
C ALA A 27 -8.76 -9.92 11.85
N LEU A 28 -8.36 -10.50 12.98
CA LEU A 28 -7.48 -11.67 12.99
C LEU A 28 -8.11 -12.91 12.35
N ALA A 29 -9.44 -13.01 12.34
CA ALA A 29 -10.15 -14.12 11.74
C ALA A 29 -10.08 -14.08 10.20
N VAL A 30 -10.04 -12.89 9.59
CA VAL A 30 -10.11 -12.71 8.12
C VAL A 30 -8.75 -12.45 7.47
N LEU A 31 -7.85 -11.76 8.18
CA LEU A 31 -6.55 -11.30 7.67
C LEU A 31 -5.71 -12.38 6.95
N PRO A 32 -5.52 -13.61 7.49
CA PRO A 32 -4.74 -14.63 6.81
C PRO A 32 -5.35 -15.09 5.48
N HIS A 33 -6.68 -15.15 5.40
CA HIS A 33 -7.36 -15.51 4.17
C HIS A 33 -7.20 -14.42 3.13
N VAL A 34 -7.51 -13.17 3.49
CA VAL A 34 -7.41 -11.99 2.62
C VAL A 34 -6.02 -11.84 2.00
N LEU A 35 -4.97 -11.99 2.82
CA LEU A 35 -3.58 -11.96 2.34
C LEU A 35 -3.33 -13.04 1.28
N ARG A 36 -3.75 -14.27 1.54
CA ARG A 36 -3.46 -15.41 0.68
C ARG A 36 -4.20 -15.33 -0.65
N THR A 37 -5.47 -14.96 -0.63
CA THR A 37 -6.31 -14.82 -1.83
C THR A 37 -5.85 -13.66 -2.69
N ALA A 38 -5.48 -12.52 -2.10
CA ALA A 38 -4.93 -11.39 -2.85
C ALA A 38 -3.61 -11.77 -3.54
N LEU A 39 -2.68 -12.43 -2.83
CA LEU A 39 -1.41 -12.88 -3.43
C LEU A 39 -1.61 -13.96 -4.50
N ALA A 40 -2.53 -14.89 -4.28
CA ALA A 40 -2.84 -15.92 -5.28
C ALA A 40 -3.41 -15.30 -6.55
N TRP A 41 -4.29 -14.30 -6.43
CA TRP A 41 -4.78 -13.53 -7.57
C TRP A 41 -3.64 -12.80 -8.28
N THR A 42 -2.77 -12.11 -7.54
CA THR A 42 -1.62 -11.40 -8.13
C THR A 42 -0.69 -12.35 -8.90
N ASP A 43 -0.39 -13.53 -8.35
CA ASP A 43 0.46 -14.52 -9.02
C ASP A 43 -0.19 -15.11 -10.28
N ALA A 44 -1.49 -15.38 -10.23
CA ALA A 44 -2.26 -15.83 -11.40
C ALA A 44 -2.22 -14.79 -12.53
N HIS A 45 -2.20 -13.50 -12.20
CA HIS A 45 -2.19 -12.38 -13.15
C HIS A 45 -0.80 -11.78 -13.38
N ARG A 46 0.29 -12.43 -12.95
CA ARG A 46 1.65 -11.86 -13.07
C ARG A 46 2.02 -11.49 -14.51
N GLY A 47 1.48 -12.21 -15.50
CA GLY A 47 1.68 -11.93 -16.93
C GLY A 47 1.13 -10.59 -17.39
N GLU A 48 0.14 -10.02 -16.70
CA GLU A 48 -0.41 -8.69 -17.02
C GLU A 48 0.50 -7.54 -16.56
N PHE A 49 1.49 -7.82 -15.72
CA PHE A 49 2.54 -6.87 -15.36
C PHE A 49 3.71 -6.86 -16.36
N ALA A 50 3.71 -7.76 -17.34
CA ALA A 50 4.82 -7.87 -18.29
C ALA A 50 5.01 -6.56 -19.08
N LEU A 51 6.28 -6.19 -19.29
CA LEU A 51 6.59 -5.00 -20.08
C LEU A 51 6.43 -5.28 -21.57
N PRO A 52 5.89 -4.33 -22.36
CA PRO A 52 5.81 -4.50 -23.80
C PRO A 52 7.22 -4.41 -24.44
N ASP A 53 7.39 -5.02 -25.61
CA ASP A 53 8.66 -5.02 -26.36
C ASP A 53 9.19 -3.61 -26.66
N ASP A 54 8.30 -2.62 -26.76
CA ASP A 54 8.59 -1.22 -27.06
C ASP A 54 8.64 -0.32 -25.80
N VAL A 55 8.89 -0.88 -24.61
CA VAL A 55 8.93 -0.13 -23.35
C VAL A 55 9.94 1.04 -23.31
N LEU A 56 10.95 1.01 -24.17
CA LEU A 56 11.93 2.11 -24.34
C LEU A 56 11.46 3.21 -25.31
N ASP A 57 10.32 3.05 -26.00
CA ASP A 57 9.74 4.12 -26.82
C ASP A 57 9.29 5.27 -25.89
N PRO A 58 9.71 6.52 -26.13
CA PRO A 58 9.31 7.67 -25.33
C PRO A 58 7.79 7.93 -25.26
N ARG A 59 6.99 7.30 -26.13
CA ARG A 59 5.52 7.40 -26.14
C ARG A 59 4.85 6.34 -25.28
N THR A 60 5.60 5.36 -24.77
CA THR A 60 5.07 4.31 -23.89
C THR A 60 4.47 4.94 -22.64
N GLN A 61 3.26 4.50 -22.29
CA GLN A 61 2.53 5.00 -21.14
C GLN A 61 3.13 4.41 -19.85
N VAL A 62 4.07 5.12 -19.23
CA VAL A 62 4.75 4.71 -17.99
C VAL A 62 3.74 4.26 -16.92
N ASN A 63 2.64 5.01 -16.76
CA ASN A 63 1.61 4.71 -15.76
C ASN A 63 0.81 3.42 -16.04
N ALA A 64 0.76 2.95 -17.29
CA ALA A 64 0.05 1.73 -17.67
C ALA A 64 0.99 0.52 -17.85
N THR A 65 2.31 0.70 -17.67
CA THR A 65 3.32 -0.33 -17.94
C THR A 65 4.31 -0.46 -16.79
N LEU A 66 5.28 0.46 -16.69
CA LEU A 66 6.35 0.46 -15.69
C LEU A 66 5.86 0.69 -14.26
N LYS A 67 4.82 1.51 -14.08
CA LYS A 67 4.25 1.82 -12.76
C LYS A 67 3.68 0.56 -12.09
N PRO A 68 2.76 -0.22 -12.71
CA PRO A 68 2.30 -1.49 -12.16
C PRO A 68 3.44 -2.45 -11.74
N LEU A 69 4.47 -2.59 -12.58
CA LEU A 69 5.61 -3.45 -12.28
C LEU A 69 6.42 -2.96 -11.08
N GLY A 70 6.65 -1.65 -10.99
CA GLY A 70 7.32 -1.04 -9.83
C GLY A 70 6.54 -1.20 -8.53
N GLU A 71 5.21 -1.10 -8.59
CA GLU A 71 4.31 -1.30 -7.46
C GLU A 71 4.29 -2.78 -7.03
N LEU A 72 4.26 -3.71 -7.98
CA LEU A 72 4.41 -5.14 -7.72
C LEU A 72 5.71 -5.41 -6.94
N ALA A 73 6.85 -4.94 -7.45
CA ALA A 73 8.14 -5.10 -6.80
C ALA A 73 8.16 -4.47 -5.39
N GLN A 74 7.62 -3.27 -5.25
CA GLN A 74 7.61 -2.53 -3.99
C GLN A 74 6.76 -3.22 -2.91
N LEU A 75 5.52 -3.56 -3.23
CA LEU A 75 4.55 -4.07 -2.27
C LEU A 75 4.89 -5.52 -1.91
N CYS A 76 5.24 -6.36 -2.88
CA CYS A 76 5.64 -7.75 -2.62
C CYS A 76 6.98 -7.83 -1.85
N SER A 77 7.94 -6.92 -2.09
CA SER A 77 9.15 -6.83 -1.27
C SER A 77 8.83 -6.60 0.21
N THR A 78 7.83 -5.77 0.50
CA THR A 78 7.38 -5.54 1.87
C THR A 78 6.59 -6.72 2.44
N VAL A 79 5.65 -7.29 1.67
CA VAL A 79 4.90 -8.49 2.09
C VAL A 79 5.86 -9.60 2.47
N ARG A 80 6.88 -9.86 1.65
CA ARG A 80 7.90 -10.87 1.94
C ARG A 80 8.67 -10.55 3.23
N ALA A 81 9.04 -9.29 3.46
CA ALA A 81 9.69 -8.87 4.69
C ALA A 81 8.78 -8.94 5.94
N ALA A 82 7.46 -8.93 5.77
CA ALA A 82 6.48 -9.01 6.85
C ALA A 82 5.94 -10.42 7.13
N THR A 83 6.25 -11.38 6.25
CA THR A 83 5.84 -12.78 6.36
C THR A 83 7.01 -13.66 6.82
N ALA A 84 6.69 -14.81 7.42
CA ALA A 84 7.71 -15.71 7.95
C ALA A 84 8.34 -16.52 6.79
N PRO A 85 9.67 -16.69 6.75
CA PRO A 85 10.31 -17.54 5.73
C PRO A 85 9.72 -18.95 5.69
N GLY A 86 9.53 -19.50 4.48
CA GLY A 86 8.95 -20.82 4.25
C GLY A 86 7.43 -20.90 4.32
N THR A 87 6.71 -19.79 4.55
CA THR A 87 5.25 -19.77 4.34
C THR A 87 4.92 -19.50 2.88
N PRO A 88 3.80 -20.01 2.34
CA PRO A 88 3.40 -19.76 0.96
C PRO A 88 3.36 -18.27 0.60
N GLU A 89 2.87 -17.42 1.51
CA GLU A 89 2.78 -15.98 1.30
C GLU A 89 4.17 -15.31 1.18
N HIS A 90 5.18 -15.84 1.87
CA HIS A 90 6.56 -15.36 1.79
C HIS A 90 7.22 -15.74 0.47
N GLU A 91 7.04 -16.99 0.03
CA GLU A 91 7.62 -17.50 -1.20
C GLU A 91 6.98 -16.83 -2.43
N VAL A 92 5.64 -16.79 -2.52
CA VAL A 92 4.92 -16.15 -3.64
C VAL A 92 5.31 -14.68 -3.78
N ALA A 93 5.38 -13.93 -2.67
CA ALA A 93 5.82 -12.54 -2.73
C ALA A 93 7.28 -12.39 -3.20
N GLY A 94 8.15 -13.35 -2.89
CA GLY A 94 9.53 -13.35 -3.38
C GLY A 94 9.65 -13.70 -4.86
N ASP A 95 8.84 -14.65 -5.32
CA ASP A 95 8.77 -15.06 -6.71
C ASP A 95 8.25 -13.90 -7.59
N LEU A 96 7.23 -13.16 -7.13
CA LEU A 96 6.72 -11.97 -7.81
C LEU A 96 7.75 -10.84 -7.92
N VAL A 97 8.57 -10.62 -6.88
CA VAL A 97 9.68 -9.65 -6.95
C VAL A 97 10.75 -10.11 -7.93
N THR A 98 11.06 -11.41 -7.97
CA THR A 98 12.03 -11.99 -8.91
C THR A 98 11.55 -11.89 -10.34
N TYR A 99 10.27 -12.20 -10.59
CA TYR A 99 9.62 -12.00 -11.87
C TYR A 99 9.74 -10.54 -12.33
N ALA A 100 9.38 -9.58 -11.47
CA ALA A 100 9.48 -8.16 -11.82
C ALA A 100 10.93 -7.71 -12.10
N TRP A 101 11.91 -8.34 -11.46
CA TRP A 101 13.32 -8.06 -11.70
C TRP A 101 13.80 -8.58 -13.06
N ASP A 102 13.33 -9.77 -13.46
CA ASP A 102 13.64 -10.34 -14.76
C ASP A 102 12.98 -9.53 -15.89
N GLU A 103 11.76 -9.02 -15.70
CA GLU A 103 11.07 -8.13 -16.66
C GLU A 103 11.85 -6.85 -16.95
N VAL A 104 12.57 -6.29 -15.96
CA VAL A 104 13.47 -5.14 -16.16
C VAL A 104 14.88 -5.54 -16.61
N ALA A 105 15.04 -6.74 -17.16
CA ALA A 105 16.30 -7.32 -17.59
C ALA A 105 17.38 -7.21 -16.51
N GLN A 106 17.00 -7.53 -15.27
CA GLN A 106 17.87 -7.48 -14.10
C GLN A 106 18.54 -6.11 -13.90
N GLY A 107 17.78 -5.04 -14.15
CA GLY A 107 18.17 -3.65 -13.98
C GLY A 107 18.83 -3.02 -15.20
N ALA A 108 19.16 -3.80 -16.24
CA ALA A 108 19.74 -3.26 -17.47
C ALA A 108 18.77 -2.30 -18.18
N LEU A 109 17.48 -2.63 -18.22
CA LEU A 109 16.45 -1.79 -18.83
C LEU A 109 16.28 -0.47 -18.07
N LEU A 110 16.27 -0.50 -16.73
CA LEU A 110 16.17 0.71 -15.91
C LEU A 110 17.38 1.62 -16.09
N LEU A 111 18.57 1.05 -16.33
CA LEU A 111 19.77 1.83 -16.66
C LEU A 111 19.62 2.54 -18.02
N GLU A 112 19.06 1.87 -19.02
CA GLU A 112 18.80 2.49 -20.32
C GLU A 112 17.78 3.65 -20.21
N LEU A 113 16.70 3.44 -19.47
CA LEU A 113 15.73 4.49 -19.16
C LEU A 113 16.37 5.66 -18.41
N LEU A 114 17.19 5.40 -17.39
CA LEU A 114 17.89 6.45 -16.64
C LEU A 114 18.86 7.26 -17.51
N ARG A 115 19.47 6.63 -18.53
CA ARG A 115 20.34 7.32 -19.50
C ARG A 115 19.53 8.17 -20.48
N ALA A 116 18.40 7.66 -20.94
CA ALA A 116 17.53 8.36 -21.87
C ALA A 116 16.84 9.55 -21.20
N GLU A 117 16.43 9.39 -19.94
CA GLU A 117 15.62 10.34 -19.19
C GLU A 117 16.23 10.63 -17.81
N PRO A 118 17.43 11.24 -17.73
CA PRO A 118 18.10 11.52 -16.45
C PRO A 118 17.35 12.51 -15.55
N PHE A 119 16.35 13.19 -16.09
CA PHE A 119 15.45 14.09 -15.35
C PHE A 119 14.24 13.38 -14.74
N ALA A 120 13.96 12.13 -15.15
CA ALA A 120 12.81 11.38 -14.67
C ALA A 120 13.13 10.62 -13.38
N ALA A 121 12.23 10.70 -12.41
CA ALA A 121 12.37 10.01 -11.12
C ALA A 121 12.03 8.50 -11.20
N TYR A 122 11.10 8.12 -12.08
CA TYR A 122 10.51 6.78 -12.07
C TYR A 122 11.51 5.63 -12.27
N PRO A 123 12.56 5.69 -13.15
CA PRO A 123 13.49 4.57 -13.27
C PRO A 123 14.25 4.35 -11.97
N TYR A 124 14.55 5.44 -11.26
CA TYR A 124 15.24 5.43 -9.97
C TYR A 124 14.35 4.89 -8.85
N GLU A 125 13.09 5.32 -8.78
CA GLU A 125 12.13 4.85 -7.78
C GLU A 125 11.83 3.36 -7.96
N ILE A 126 11.65 2.89 -9.22
CA ILE A 126 11.47 1.46 -9.52
C ILE A 126 12.72 0.66 -9.15
N TYR A 127 13.91 1.11 -9.55
CA TYR A 127 15.16 0.45 -9.15
C TYR A 127 15.32 0.36 -7.63
N ALA A 128 14.91 1.40 -6.90
CA ALA A 128 15.02 1.43 -5.45
C ALA A 128 14.16 0.37 -4.75
N ALA A 129 13.03 -0.05 -5.32
CA ALA A 129 12.25 -1.17 -4.80
C ALA A 129 13.07 -2.49 -4.82
N PHE A 130 13.77 -2.76 -5.94
CA PHE A 130 14.67 -3.91 -6.09
C PHE A 130 15.92 -3.79 -5.19
N ALA A 131 16.54 -2.61 -5.15
CA ALA A 131 17.70 -2.35 -4.30
C ALA A 131 17.38 -2.56 -2.81
N GLY A 132 16.19 -2.14 -2.36
CA GLY A 132 15.69 -2.38 -1.01
C GLY A 132 15.39 -3.85 -0.71
N TYR A 133 15.13 -4.66 -1.74
CA TYR A 133 15.01 -6.12 -1.64
C TYR A 133 16.39 -6.83 -1.64
N GLY A 134 17.44 -6.15 -2.11
CA GLY A 134 18.80 -6.69 -2.21
C GLY A 134 19.22 -7.09 -3.63
N LEU A 135 18.39 -6.85 -4.64
CA LEU A 135 18.72 -7.05 -6.05
C LEU A 135 19.41 -5.79 -6.58
N ARG A 136 20.57 -5.96 -7.21
CA ARG A 136 21.51 -4.87 -7.50
C ARG A 136 22.03 -4.96 -8.93
N HIS A 137 22.19 -3.81 -9.57
CA HIS A 137 22.78 -3.69 -10.90
C HIS A 137 23.92 -2.66 -10.88
N GLU A 138 25.16 -3.12 -11.03
CA GLU A 138 26.36 -2.27 -10.87
C GLU A 138 26.36 -1.06 -11.81
N GLY A 139 25.98 -1.25 -13.07
CA GLY A 139 25.94 -0.16 -14.05
C GLY A 139 24.89 0.90 -13.72
N PHE A 140 23.79 0.52 -13.06
CA PHE A 140 22.76 1.45 -12.62
C PHE A 140 23.31 2.29 -11.48
N GLU A 141 23.89 1.67 -10.46
CA GLU A 141 24.44 2.38 -9.31
C GLU A 141 25.64 3.25 -9.66
N ALA A 142 26.44 2.84 -10.64
CA ALA A 142 27.54 3.64 -11.18
C ALA A 142 27.04 4.95 -11.82
N LEU A 143 25.87 4.94 -12.48
CA LEU A 143 25.25 6.15 -13.05
C LEU A 143 24.45 6.94 -12.00
N ALA A 144 23.79 6.26 -11.06
CA ALA A 144 23.01 6.87 -10.00
C ALA A 144 23.83 7.85 -9.15
N ARG A 145 25.06 7.48 -8.78
CA ARG A 145 25.95 8.30 -7.93
C ARG A 145 26.25 9.69 -8.50
N PRO A 146 26.79 9.84 -9.72
CA PRO A 146 27.02 11.16 -10.29
C PRO A 146 25.71 11.90 -10.61
N LEU A 147 24.64 11.19 -10.96
CA LEU A 147 23.34 11.81 -11.25
C LEU A 147 22.73 12.49 -10.03
N THR A 148 22.68 11.80 -8.88
CA THR A 148 22.08 12.33 -7.66
C THR A 148 22.91 13.45 -7.03
N ALA A 149 24.19 13.57 -7.40
CA ALA A 149 25.07 14.67 -7.01
C ALA A 149 24.86 15.95 -7.84
N THR A 150 24.01 15.92 -8.88
CA THR A 150 23.76 17.10 -9.72
C THR A 150 22.83 18.11 -9.02
N ARG A 151 22.98 19.38 -9.41
CA ARG A 151 22.03 20.43 -9.01
C ARG A 151 20.63 20.19 -9.59
N ALA A 152 20.55 19.61 -10.78
CA ALA A 152 19.26 19.31 -11.42
C ALA A 152 18.45 18.34 -10.54
N TRP A 153 19.10 17.27 -10.06
CA TRP A 153 18.49 16.31 -9.15
C TRP A 153 18.02 16.97 -7.85
N ALA A 154 18.89 17.75 -7.20
CA ALA A 154 18.59 18.45 -5.95
C ALA A 154 17.49 19.53 -6.06
N HIS A 155 17.20 20.00 -7.28
CA HIS A 155 16.22 21.07 -7.56
C HIS A 155 15.07 20.59 -8.45
N THR A 156 14.80 19.28 -8.50
CA THR A 156 13.67 18.74 -9.26
C THR A 156 12.36 19.33 -8.72
N GLU A 157 11.56 19.95 -9.58
CA GLU A 157 10.28 20.56 -9.22
C GLU A 157 9.21 19.47 -9.00
N GLN A 158 8.96 19.12 -7.74
CA GLN A 158 7.97 18.10 -7.36
C GLN A 158 7.29 18.43 -6.03
N HIS A 159 6.09 17.86 -5.83
CA HIS A 159 5.41 17.90 -4.54
C HIS A 159 6.25 17.26 -3.43
N ALA A 160 6.10 17.76 -2.19
CA ALA A 160 6.96 17.36 -1.07
C ALA A 160 6.86 15.85 -0.73
N ASN A 161 5.70 15.22 -0.90
CA ASN A 161 5.53 13.78 -0.70
C ASN A 161 6.34 12.96 -1.72
N ARG A 162 6.41 13.40 -2.99
CA ARG A 162 7.24 12.77 -4.03
C ARG A 162 8.74 12.96 -3.75
N GLN A 163 9.13 14.13 -3.26
CA GLN A 163 10.52 14.37 -2.81
C GLN A 163 10.92 13.42 -1.67
N LEU A 164 10.02 13.11 -0.72
CA LEU A 164 10.28 12.08 0.29
C LEU A 164 10.46 10.69 -0.33
N GLY A 165 9.74 10.37 -1.40
CA GLY A 165 9.91 9.14 -2.18
C GLY A 165 11.31 9.03 -2.79
N LEU A 166 11.82 10.12 -3.36
CA LEU A 166 13.20 10.19 -3.86
C LEU A 166 14.23 10.01 -2.74
N ILE A 167 14.05 10.67 -1.59
CA ILE A 167 14.93 10.51 -0.42
C ILE A 167 14.91 9.06 0.09
N ASN A 168 13.74 8.42 0.14
CA ASN A 168 13.63 7.01 0.50
C ASN A 168 14.38 6.11 -0.52
N SER A 169 14.22 6.41 -1.81
CA SER A 169 14.87 5.69 -2.90
C SER A 169 16.40 5.80 -2.81
N GLU A 170 16.93 6.99 -2.58
CA GLU A 170 18.37 7.24 -2.42
C GLU A 170 18.98 6.41 -1.28
N ARG A 171 18.27 6.31 -0.15
CA ARG A 171 18.70 5.48 0.98
C ARG A 171 18.77 4.00 0.63
N ARG A 172 17.82 3.50 -0.17
CA ARG A 172 17.77 2.10 -0.60
C ARG A 172 18.85 1.76 -1.62
N VAL A 173 19.08 2.67 -2.56
CA VAL A 173 20.20 2.55 -3.51
C VAL A 173 21.54 2.66 -2.77
N GLY A 174 21.59 3.35 -1.63
CA GLY A 174 22.79 3.48 -0.81
C GLY A 174 23.65 4.69 -1.18
N VAL A 175 23.02 5.74 -1.73
CA VAL A 175 23.67 7.03 -2.00
C VAL A 175 23.34 8.05 -0.92
N LEU A 176 24.13 9.13 -0.85
CA LEU A 176 23.82 10.26 0.01
C LEU A 176 22.53 10.92 -0.45
N THR A 177 21.63 11.21 0.49
CA THR A 177 20.37 11.87 0.18
C THR A 177 20.61 13.32 -0.24
N HIS A 178 19.95 13.77 -1.29
CA HIS A 178 20.16 15.13 -1.84
C HIS A 178 19.68 16.24 -0.89
N THR A 179 18.79 15.93 0.05
CA THR A 179 18.28 16.89 1.04
C THR A 179 17.85 16.21 2.33
N ASP A 180 17.51 17.01 3.35
CA ASP A 180 17.01 16.53 4.63
C ASP A 180 15.52 16.15 4.56
N ALA A 181 15.18 14.95 5.05
CA ALA A 181 13.81 14.47 5.07
C ALA A 181 12.90 15.28 6.00
N GLY A 182 13.42 15.80 7.12
CA GLY A 182 12.62 16.57 8.07
C GLY A 182 12.13 17.90 7.46
N GLY A 183 13.02 18.61 6.78
CA GLY A 183 12.70 19.84 6.05
C GLY A 183 11.76 19.64 4.85
N VAL A 184 11.75 18.46 4.23
CA VAL A 184 10.77 18.12 3.18
C VAL A 184 9.43 17.74 3.81
N LEU A 185 9.43 16.93 4.88
CA LEU A 185 8.23 16.52 5.60
C LEU A 185 7.41 17.72 6.04
N SER A 186 8.03 18.76 6.60
CA SER A 186 7.32 19.97 7.07
C SER A 186 6.57 20.73 5.98
N ARG A 187 6.84 20.46 4.69
CA ARG A 187 6.13 21.06 3.54
C ARG A 187 5.00 20.17 3.00
N THR A 188 4.83 18.96 3.53
CA THR A 188 3.71 18.08 3.18
C THR A 188 2.45 18.46 3.96
N TRP A 189 1.28 18.09 3.46
CA TRP A 189 0.00 18.23 4.18
C TRP A 189 0.04 17.54 5.56
N LEU A 190 0.59 16.31 5.61
CA LEU A 190 0.74 15.56 6.86
C LEU A 190 1.74 16.23 7.83
N GLY A 191 2.90 16.67 7.35
CA GLY A 191 3.92 17.29 8.20
C GLY A 191 3.54 18.68 8.70
N GLY A 192 2.64 19.37 7.99
CA GLY A 192 1.98 20.58 8.46
C GLY A 192 0.89 20.33 9.50
N LEU A 193 0.52 19.06 9.75
CA LEU A 193 -0.60 18.66 10.60
C LEU A 193 -1.89 19.41 10.22
N SER A 194 -2.16 19.48 8.91
CA SER A 194 -3.29 20.22 8.35
C SER A 194 -4.63 19.84 8.96
N GLU A 195 -5.63 20.67 8.78
CA GLU A 195 -6.96 20.46 9.35
C GLU A 195 -7.57 19.14 8.83
N PRO A 196 -7.92 18.19 9.72
CA PRO A 196 -8.25 16.81 9.34
C PRO A 196 -9.56 16.68 8.54
N TRP A 197 -10.45 17.67 8.62
CA TRP A 197 -11.67 17.75 7.82
C TRP A 197 -11.43 18.24 6.38
N THR A 198 -10.19 18.58 6.02
CA THR A 198 -9.78 18.89 4.64
C THR A 198 -9.23 17.66 3.89
N PHE A 199 -9.38 16.48 4.49
CA PHE A 199 -9.05 15.21 3.87
C PHE A 199 -9.92 14.96 2.63
N GLU A 200 -9.27 14.69 1.50
CA GLU A 200 -9.86 14.34 0.22
C GLU A 200 -8.98 13.28 -0.45
N GLY A 201 -9.46 12.63 -1.52
CA GLY A 201 -8.72 11.55 -2.19
C GLY A 201 -7.25 11.89 -2.47
N PRO A 202 -6.94 13.00 -3.18
CA PRO A 202 -5.55 13.39 -3.45
C PRO A 202 -4.69 13.63 -2.21
N SER A 203 -5.24 14.24 -1.14
CA SER A 203 -4.50 14.45 0.11
C SER A 203 -4.33 13.17 0.91
N GLY A 204 -5.29 12.24 0.82
CA GLY A 204 -5.22 10.88 1.34
C GLY A 204 -4.06 10.09 0.75
N TYR A 205 -4.00 9.98 -0.59
CA TYR A 205 -2.87 9.33 -1.27
C TYR A 205 -1.53 10.04 -0.99
N ALA A 206 -1.50 11.37 -0.93
CA ALA A 206 -0.27 12.07 -0.58
C ALA A 206 0.19 11.76 0.85
N LEU A 207 -0.74 11.62 1.79
CA LEU A 207 -0.48 11.29 3.20
C LEU A 207 0.02 9.86 3.36
N THR A 208 -0.62 8.88 2.71
CA THR A 208 -0.24 7.46 2.79
C THR A 208 1.18 7.26 2.27
N HIS A 209 1.49 7.79 1.09
CA HIS A 209 2.84 7.78 0.53
C HIS A 209 3.86 8.51 1.42
N THR A 210 3.49 9.62 2.07
CA THR A 210 4.37 10.28 3.03
C THR A 210 4.77 9.32 4.16
N VAL A 211 3.82 8.60 4.74
CA VAL A 211 4.09 7.61 5.79
C VAL A 211 4.91 6.44 5.24
N PHE A 212 4.56 5.91 4.06
CA PHE A 212 5.31 4.82 3.44
C PHE A 212 6.77 5.22 3.19
N HIS A 213 7.05 6.42 2.70
CA HIS A 213 8.43 6.86 2.48
C HIS A 213 9.21 7.10 3.78
N LEU A 214 8.58 7.67 4.82
CA LEU A 214 9.20 7.87 6.13
C LEU A 214 9.56 6.53 6.79
N THR A 215 8.61 5.61 6.79
CA THR A 215 8.72 4.30 7.45
C THR A 215 9.48 3.27 6.63
N ASP A 216 9.99 3.63 5.46
CA ASP A 216 10.54 2.66 4.52
C ASP A 216 9.57 1.50 4.23
N TRP A 217 8.34 1.88 3.91
CA TRP A 217 7.19 1.02 3.67
C TRP A 217 6.93 0.10 4.86
N GLY A 218 6.91 0.68 6.06
CA GLY A 218 6.67 -0.02 7.33
C GLY A 218 7.87 -0.78 7.90
N ARG A 219 9.08 -0.70 7.33
CA ARG A 219 10.28 -1.36 7.91
C ARG A 219 10.93 -0.59 9.06
N MET A 220 10.74 0.72 9.09
CA MET A 220 11.39 1.66 10.02
C MET A 220 10.35 2.57 10.69
N PRO A 221 9.41 2.02 11.48
CA PRO A 221 8.31 2.78 12.09
C PRO A 221 8.80 3.95 12.95
N ASP A 222 9.93 3.79 13.65
CA ASP A 222 10.49 4.80 14.57
C ASP A 222 10.98 6.09 13.87
N ARG A 223 10.94 6.15 12.53
CA ARG A 223 11.24 7.37 11.78
C ARG A 223 10.08 8.35 11.71
N VAL A 224 8.87 7.94 12.12
CA VAL A 224 7.71 8.84 12.17
C VAL A 224 7.85 9.76 13.39
N PRO A 225 7.79 11.10 13.23
CA PRO A 225 7.82 12.01 14.37
C PRO A 225 6.61 11.80 15.29
N GLU A 226 6.81 11.92 16.61
CA GLU A 226 5.77 11.68 17.63
C GLU A 226 4.49 12.49 17.39
N LYS A 227 4.61 13.77 17.00
CA LYS A 227 3.44 14.61 16.69
C LYS A 227 2.65 14.10 15.48
N THR A 228 3.34 13.57 14.48
CA THR A 228 2.73 12.98 13.28
C THR A 228 2.04 11.66 13.64
N ASP A 229 2.68 10.81 14.44
CA ASP A 229 2.06 9.57 14.95
C ASP A 229 0.79 9.86 15.75
N ALA A 230 0.83 10.80 16.71
CA ALA A 230 -0.34 11.18 17.51
C ALA A 230 -1.49 11.73 16.64
N TYR A 231 -1.17 12.54 15.63
CA TYR A 231 -2.15 13.06 14.69
C TYR A 231 -2.81 11.95 13.87
N LEU A 232 -2.02 11.03 13.30
CA LEU A 232 -2.53 9.89 12.54
C LEU A 232 -3.40 8.98 13.42
N ARG A 233 -2.97 8.65 14.64
CA ARG A 233 -3.77 7.82 15.56
C ARG A 233 -5.12 8.43 15.91
N THR A 234 -5.20 9.76 15.94
CA THR A 234 -6.44 10.47 16.23
C THR A 234 -7.42 10.40 15.06
N TRP A 235 -6.93 10.54 13.82
CA TRP A 235 -7.79 10.79 12.65
C TRP A 235 -7.95 9.62 11.69
N LEU A 236 -7.03 8.65 11.69
CA LEU A 236 -7.11 7.45 10.84
C LEU A 236 -8.47 6.74 10.94
N PRO A 237 -9.07 6.54 12.12
CA PRO A 237 -10.38 5.87 12.19
C PRO A 237 -11.49 6.61 11.45
N ALA A 238 -11.53 7.94 11.54
CA ALA A 238 -12.56 8.74 10.87
C ALA A 238 -12.36 8.75 9.34
N TRP A 239 -11.12 8.83 8.87
CA TRP A 239 -10.84 8.77 7.44
C TRP A 239 -11.09 7.39 6.84
N ALA A 240 -10.75 6.31 7.57
CA ALA A 240 -11.04 4.95 7.14
C ALA A 240 -12.56 4.72 7.04
N ASP A 241 -13.34 5.17 8.04
CA ASP A 241 -14.81 5.09 8.00
C ASP A 241 -15.38 5.85 6.79
N GLY A 242 -14.91 7.07 6.53
CA GLY A 242 -15.33 7.85 5.35
C GLY A 242 -14.94 7.22 4.01
N CYS A 243 -13.77 6.57 3.93
CA CYS A 243 -13.36 5.84 2.73
C CYS A 243 -14.23 4.59 2.50
N LEU A 244 -14.57 3.85 3.56
CA LEU A 244 -15.51 2.73 3.48
C LEU A 244 -16.89 3.18 3.00
N GLU A 245 -17.45 4.24 3.60
CA GLU A 245 -18.77 4.78 3.23
C GLU A 245 -18.84 5.23 1.77
N SER A 246 -17.73 5.75 1.24
CA SER A 246 -17.64 6.22 -0.15
C SER A 246 -17.19 5.15 -1.14
N GLY A 247 -16.94 3.92 -0.69
CA GLY A 247 -16.45 2.82 -1.51
C GLY A 247 -15.07 3.12 -2.12
N GLN A 248 -14.18 3.77 -1.37
CA GLN A 248 -12.78 4.03 -1.75
C GLN A 248 -11.89 2.92 -1.17
N TRP A 249 -11.94 1.73 -1.77
CA TRP A 249 -11.35 0.52 -1.22
C TRP A 249 -9.82 0.52 -1.27
N ASP A 250 -9.25 1.05 -2.35
CA ASP A 250 -7.80 1.22 -2.49
C ASP A 250 -7.23 2.09 -1.36
N LEU A 251 -7.75 3.31 -1.24
CA LEU A 251 -7.36 4.25 -0.18
C LEU A 251 -7.63 3.71 1.22
N THR A 252 -8.72 2.95 1.41
CA THR A 252 -8.99 2.25 2.69
C THR A 252 -7.85 1.29 3.03
N GLY A 253 -7.42 0.46 2.07
CA GLY A 253 -6.29 -0.44 2.24
C GLY A 253 -4.99 0.29 2.56
N GLU A 254 -4.73 1.42 1.89
CA GLU A 254 -3.55 2.25 2.19
C GLU A 254 -3.59 2.84 3.60
N LEU A 255 -4.75 3.33 4.08
CA LEU A 255 -4.91 3.85 5.44
C LEU A 255 -4.70 2.75 6.51
N LEU A 256 -5.12 1.52 6.24
CA LEU A 256 -4.82 0.38 7.11
C LEU A 256 -3.31 0.08 7.13
N ALA A 257 -2.65 0.11 5.98
CA ALA A 257 -1.20 -0.05 5.90
C ALA A 257 -0.46 1.08 6.63
N VAL A 258 -0.96 2.32 6.57
CA VAL A 258 -0.45 3.45 7.36
C VAL A 258 -0.51 3.09 8.85
N GLY A 259 -1.68 2.72 9.36
CA GLY A 259 -1.85 2.35 10.77
C GLY A 259 -0.91 1.23 11.21
N ALA A 260 -0.70 0.21 10.35
CA ALA A 260 0.21 -0.90 10.63
C ALA A 260 1.72 -0.57 10.47
N SER A 261 2.04 0.59 9.87
CA SER A 261 3.41 1.09 9.67
C SER A 261 3.87 2.05 10.77
N LEU A 262 2.97 2.46 11.67
CA LEU A 262 3.29 3.37 12.78
C LEU A 262 4.04 2.64 13.93
N PRO A 263 4.71 3.38 14.83
CA PRO A 263 5.30 2.81 16.04
C PRO A 263 4.28 2.05 16.90
N GLY A 264 4.53 0.77 17.19
CA GLY A 264 3.60 -0.06 17.98
C GLY A 264 2.33 -0.47 17.22
N PRO A 265 1.39 -1.16 17.89
CA PRO A 265 0.19 -1.68 17.22
C PRO A 265 -0.75 -0.56 16.74
N PRO A 266 -1.46 -0.78 15.62
CA PRO A 266 -2.65 0.00 15.29
C PRO A 266 -3.75 -0.24 16.34
N PRO A 267 -4.70 0.71 16.51
CA PRO A 267 -5.88 0.50 17.35
C PRO A 267 -6.65 -0.75 16.91
N LEU A 268 -6.95 -1.67 17.84
CA LEU A 268 -7.63 -2.92 17.50
C LEU A 268 -9.05 -2.67 17.03
N GLU A 269 -9.71 -1.65 17.58
CA GLU A 269 -11.06 -1.25 17.22
C GLU A 269 -11.14 -0.78 15.76
N LEU A 270 -10.09 -0.11 15.27
CA LEU A 270 -9.98 0.26 13.86
C LEU A 270 -9.87 -1.00 12.99
N LEU A 271 -8.99 -1.92 13.36
CA LEU A 271 -8.80 -3.15 12.59
C LEU A 271 -10.07 -4.00 12.56
N ASP A 272 -10.69 -4.23 13.72
CA ASP A 272 -11.89 -5.07 13.85
C ASP A 272 -13.11 -4.46 13.17
N ALA A 273 -13.17 -3.13 13.01
CA ALA A 273 -14.21 -2.46 12.25
C ALA A 273 -14.03 -2.54 10.73
N VAL A 274 -12.80 -2.41 10.24
CA VAL A 274 -12.53 -2.23 8.79
C VAL A 274 -12.22 -3.54 8.08
N TRP A 275 -11.41 -4.43 8.67
CA TRP A 275 -10.96 -5.66 7.98
C TRP A 275 -12.09 -6.60 7.56
N PRO A 276 -13.14 -6.85 8.37
CA PRO A 276 -14.26 -7.67 7.93
C PRO A 276 -14.96 -7.09 6.69
N VAL A 277 -15.13 -5.76 6.62
CA VAL A 277 -15.73 -5.10 5.46
C VAL A 277 -14.85 -5.27 4.23
N LEU A 278 -13.54 -5.06 4.35
CA LEU A 278 -12.62 -5.23 3.22
C LEU A 278 -12.52 -6.70 2.77
N ALA A 279 -12.66 -7.65 3.69
CA ALA A 279 -12.75 -9.07 3.37
C ALA A 279 -14.02 -9.41 2.58
N ASP A 280 -15.16 -8.79 2.90
CA ASP A 280 -16.41 -8.96 2.16
C ASP A 280 -16.36 -8.29 0.77
N VAL A 281 -15.59 -7.22 0.62
CA VAL A 281 -15.34 -6.54 -0.67
C VAL A 281 -14.45 -7.37 -1.60
N GLN A 282 -13.53 -8.17 -1.05
CA GLN A 282 -12.65 -9.01 -1.85
C GLN A 282 -13.48 -10.07 -2.60
N HIS A 283 -13.36 -10.07 -3.92
CA HIS A 283 -14.06 -11.03 -4.76
C HIS A 283 -13.54 -12.46 -4.51
N ALA A 284 -14.34 -13.48 -4.88
CA ALA A 284 -13.96 -14.88 -4.75
C ALA A 284 -12.66 -15.25 -5.51
N THR A 285 -12.34 -14.53 -6.59
CA THR A 285 -11.07 -14.67 -7.33
C THR A 285 -9.88 -14.10 -6.58
N GLY A 286 -10.10 -13.23 -5.59
CA GLY A 286 -9.08 -12.58 -4.77
C GLY A 286 -8.85 -11.11 -5.11
N CYS A 287 -9.37 -10.61 -6.22
CA CYS A 287 -9.25 -9.20 -6.60
C CYS A 287 -10.10 -8.30 -5.69
N VAL A 288 -9.65 -7.06 -5.52
CA VAL A 288 -10.35 -5.98 -4.83
C VAL A 288 -10.49 -4.82 -5.82
N PRO A 289 -11.70 -4.30 -6.11
CA PRO A 289 -11.84 -3.13 -6.97
C PRO A 289 -11.22 -1.89 -6.31
N GLU A 290 -10.73 -0.94 -7.09
CA GLU A 290 -10.20 0.31 -6.51
C GLU A 290 -11.29 1.12 -5.82
N THR A 291 -12.45 1.26 -6.49
CA THR A 291 -13.57 2.06 -6.00
C THR A 291 -14.94 1.49 -6.37
N GLY A 292 -16.00 2.03 -5.78
CA GLY A 292 -17.39 1.79 -6.19
C GLY A 292 -18.07 0.64 -5.47
N VAL A 293 -19.16 0.14 -6.03
CA VAL A 293 -19.95 -0.95 -5.44
C VAL A 293 -19.29 -2.29 -5.81
N PRO A 294 -18.89 -3.12 -4.84
CA PRO A 294 -18.33 -4.44 -5.13
C PRO A 294 -19.33 -5.32 -5.88
N VAL A 295 -18.82 -6.12 -6.81
CA VAL A 295 -19.58 -7.11 -7.54
C VAL A 295 -19.59 -8.36 -6.68
N HIS A 296 -20.77 -8.72 -6.19
CA HIS A 296 -20.99 -10.00 -5.54
C HIS A 296 -21.63 -10.95 -6.54
N GLU A 297 -21.08 -12.15 -6.72
CA GLU A 297 -21.76 -13.17 -7.49
C GLU A 297 -23.07 -13.56 -6.78
N ASP A 298 -24.21 -13.28 -7.40
CA ASP A 298 -25.47 -13.98 -7.09
C ASP A 298 -25.29 -15.43 -7.53
N ALA A 299 -24.77 -16.30 -6.66
CA ALA A 299 -24.44 -17.68 -7.00
C ALA A 299 -25.56 -18.39 -7.79
N PRO A 300 -25.36 -18.76 -9.07
CA PRO A 300 -26.19 -19.77 -9.70
C PRO A 300 -25.59 -21.12 -9.33
N THR A 301 -26.27 -21.83 -8.43
CA THR A 301 -26.01 -23.24 -8.14
C THR A 301 -25.96 -24.03 -9.44
N GLY A 302 -24.80 -24.56 -9.84
CA GLY A 302 -24.79 -25.57 -10.90
C GLY A 302 -23.49 -25.94 -11.59
N VAL A 303 -22.47 -25.08 -11.65
CA VAL A 303 -21.25 -25.41 -12.39
C VAL A 303 -20.09 -25.63 -11.43
N ARG A 304 -19.73 -26.91 -11.23
CA ARG A 304 -18.45 -27.27 -10.62
C ARG A 304 -17.34 -26.90 -11.59
N GLY A 305 -16.54 -25.91 -11.21
CA GLY A 305 -15.37 -25.44 -11.96
C GLY A 305 -15.22 -23.94 -11.81
N HIS A 306 -14.83 -23.47 -10.63
CA HIS A 306 -14.60 -22.05 -10.32
C HIS A 306 -13.24 -21.52 -10.83
N GLU A 307 -12.47 -22.32 -11.57
CA GLU A 307 -11.11 -21.96 -12.00
C GLU A 307 -11.06 -21.13 -13.30
N ASP A 308 -12.19 -21.00 -14.03
CA ASP A 308 -12.22 -20.32 -15.35
C ASP A 308 -13.20 -19.13 -15.42
N ALA A 309 -13.76 -18.66 -14.29
CA ALA A 309 -14.59 -17.47 -14.31
C ALA A 309 -13.71 -16.23 -14.55
N PRO A 310 -14.01 -15.39 -15.57
CA PRO A 310 -13.25 -14.17 -15.81
C PRO A 310 -13.37 -13.24 -14.61
N ASP A 311 -12.32 -12.47 -14.34
CA ASP A 311 -12.37 -11.48 -13.27
C ASP A 311 -13.52 -10.48 -13.49
N PRO A 312 -14.19 -10.06 -12.41
CA PRO A 312 -15.30 -9.11 -12.50
C PRO A 312 -14.85 -7.69 -12.85
N TYR A 313 -13.55 -7.40 -12.78
CA TYR A 313 -12.95 -6.09 -13.03
C TYR A 313 -11.83 -6.18 -14.05
N PRO A 314 -11.64 -5.15 -14.90
CA PRO A 314 -10.42 -4.99 -15.67
C PRO A 314 -9.20 -4.95 -14.73
N PHE A 315 -8.09 -5.59 -15.12
CA PHE A 315 -6.87 -5.63 -14.32
C PHE A 315 -6.42 -4.26 -13.82
N ILE A 316 -6.44 -3.25 -14.70
CA ILE A 316 -6.00 -1.89 -14.35
C ILE A 316 -6.86 -1.24 -13.26
N ASP A 317 -8.10 -1.68 -13.08
CA ASP A 317 -9.06 -1.13 -12.12
C ASP A 317 -9.09 -1.90 -10.77
N CYS A 318 -8.24 -2.94 -10.62
CA CYS A 318 -8.22 -3.77 -9.41
C CYS A 318 -6.82 -4.25 -8.97
N TYR A 319 -5.79 -4.19 -9.82
CA TYR A 319 -4.48 -4.73 -9.45
C TYR A 319 -3.87 -3.99 -8.25
N HIS A 320 -3.96 -2.66 -8.23
CA HIS A 320 -3.33 -1.84 -7.20
C HIS A 320 -3.97 -2.08 -5.85
N SER A 321 -5.31 -1.96 -5.76
CA SER A 321 -6.08 -2.24 -4.55
C SER A 321 -5.91 -3.68 -4.06
N THR A 322 -5.74 -4.65 -4.97
CA THR A 322 -5.45 -6.04 -4.58
C THR A 322 -4.05 -6.17 -3.96
N LEU A 323 -3.02 -5.56 -4.56
CA LEU A 323 -1.67 -5.52 -4.01
C LEU A 323 -1.62 -4.77 -2.66
N VAL A 324 -2.28 -3.61 -2.57
CA VAL A 324 -2.39 -2.81 -1.35
C VAL A 324 -3.08 -3.61 -0.25
N THR A 325 -4.12 -4.38 -0.58
CA THR A 325 -4.81 -5.25 0.38
C THR A 325 -3.88 -6.33 0.94
N ALA A 326 -3.12 -7.02 0.09
CA ALA A 326 -2.11 -7.98 0.53
C ALA A 326 -1.03 -7.31 1.42
N PHE A 327 -0.53 -6.16 0.98
CA PHE A 327 0.46 -5.36 1.70
C PHE A 327 -0.03 -4.94 3.10
N ALA A 328 -1.22 -4.35 3.20
CA ALA A 328 -1.84 -3.94 4.44
C ALA A 328 -2.09 -5.13 5.38
N ALA A 329 -2.53 -6.28 4.84
CA ALA A 329 -2.79 -7.48 5.61
C ALA A 329 -1.51 -8.06 6.21
N ALA A 330 -0.44 -8.14 5.42
CA ALA A 330 0.87 -8.63 5.88
C ALA A 330 1.44 -7.73 6.99
N LEU A 331 1.38 -6.41 6.82
CA LEU A 331 1.82 -5.45 7.83
C LEU A 331 1.00 -5.55 9.12
N SER A 332 -0.33 -5.65 9.00
CA SER A 332 -1.24 -5.79 10.14
C SER A 332 -0.95 -7.07 10.93
N LEU A 333 -0.81 -8.21 10.25
CA LEU A 333 -0.45 -9.48 10.87
C LEU A 333 0.91 -9.44 11.55
N ARG A 334 1.91 -8.78 10.95
CA ARG A 334 3.23 -8.58 11.58
C ARG A 334 3.12 -7.74 12.84
N SER A 335 2.42 -6.60 12.78
CA SER A 335 2.28 -5.68 13.91
C SER A 335 1.58 -6.36 15.10
N LEU A 336 0.49 -7.09 14.85
CA LEU A 336 -0.25 -7.83 15.87
C LEU A 336 0.60 -8.95 16.53
N ARG A 337 1.47 -9.62 15.77
CA ARG A 337 2.41 -10.63 16.30
C ARG A 337 3.45 -10.00 17.23
N SER A 338 4.02 -8.85 16.82
CA SER A 338 5.01 -8.13 17.63
C SER A 338 4.42 -7.67 18.97
N SER A 339 3.17 -7.22 19.00
CA SER A 339 2.50 -6.82 20.26
C SER A 339 2.29 -7.98 21.22
N ARG A 340 1.90 -9.16 20.72
CA ARG A 340 1.74 -10.37 21.56
C ARG A 340 3.06 -10.81 22.18
N SER A 341 4.16 -10.71 21.43
CA SER A 341 5.49 -11.01 21.96
C SER A 341 5.92 -10.07 23.09
N LEU A 342 5.48 -8.81 23.07
CA LEU A 342 5.77 -7.82 24.12
C LEU A 342 4.92 -8.06 25.39
N THR A 343 3.66 -8.50 25.23
CA THR A 343 2.78 -8.82 26.37
C THR A 343 3.20 -10.10 27.08
N ASP A 344 3.63 -11.13 26.34
CA ASP A 344 4.04 -12.43 26.92
C ASP A 344 5.44 -12.39 27.54
N GLY A 345 6.30 -11.45 27.11
CA GLY A 345 7.64 -11.24 27.69
C GLY A 345 7.66 -10.49 29.03
N SER A 346 6.52 -9.95 29.48
CA SER A 346 6.40 -9.16 30.72
C SER A 346 5.96 -10.01 31.92
N GLY A 347 6.45 -11.24 32.04
CA GLY A 347 6.29 -12.06 33.25
C GLY A 347 7.15 -11.52 34.40
N PRO A 348 6.72 -11.61 35.67
CA PRO A 348 7.44 -10.99 36.77
C PRO A 348 8.78 -11.71 36.95
N SER A 349 9.87 -10.98 36.70
CA SER A 349 11.20 -11.34 37.20
C SER A 349 11.09 -11.53 38.71
N ARG A 350 11.01 -12.78 39.15
CA ARG A 350 11.23 -13.16 40.54
C ARG A 350 12.65 -12.74 40.87
N GLU A 351 12.79 -11.59 41.52
CA GLU A 351 13.94 -11.28 42.33
C GLU A 351 14.11 -12.40 43.35
N ARG A 352 15.02 -13.32 43.06
CA ARG A 352 15.59 -14.21 44.06
C ARG A 352 16.52 -13.37 44.90
N HIS A 353 15.93 -12.74 45.91
CA HIS A 353 16.65 -12.34 47.11
C HIS A 353 17.07 -13.59 47.88
N THR A 354 18.33 -13.55 48.33
CA THR A 354 18.96 -14.14 49.53
C THR A 354 20.05 -15.18 49.32
N PRO A 355 21.05 -15.25 50.25
CA PRO A 355 21.20 -14.45 51.49
C PRO A 355 22.33 -13.42 51.47
#